data_AF-A0A1I4DLC5-F1
#
_entry.id   AF-A0A1I4DLC5-F1
#
_cell.length_a   1.000
_cell.length_b   1.000
_cell.length_c   1.000
_cell.angle_alpha   90.00
_cell.angle_beta   90.00
_cell.angle_gamma   90.00
#
_symmetry.space_group_name_H-M   'P 1'
#
loop_
_entity.id
_entity.type
_entity.pdbx_description
1 polymer ?
#
loop_
_entity_poly.entity_id
_entity_poly.type
_entity_poly.pdbx_seq_one_letter_code
_entity_poly.pdbx_strand_id
1 'polypeptide(L)'
;MARRTYTSAPAKPQPGVVLPYFTLDGVTFTCTDQLALLDLSEFARLASQGLDSDSPDGIAAIGEFLTAILGDVTYQRFRRHCRQHKTDGETIVAIIGDLIQDFSARPTSRPSDSSDGPPSTEGTARVVSLSRGTVEEVPAETVTAEPELVRYG
;
A
#
# COMPACT_ATOMS: atom_id res chain seq x y z
N MET A 1 -22.73 -15.89 -0.81
CA MET A 1 -21.42 -15.23 -1.01
C MET A 1 -21.19 -14.30 0.17
N ALA A 2 -20.14 -14.53 0.98
CA ALA A 2 -19.83 -13.64 2.09
C ALA A 2 -19.32 -12.28 1.55
N ARG A 3 -19.93 -11.16 1.99
CA ARG A 3 -19.45 -9.81 1.67
C ARG A 3 -18.24 -9.48 2.56
N ARG A 4 -17.17 -8.95 1.95
CA ARG A 4 -16.02 -8.40 2.68
C ARG A 4 -16.28 -6.93 2.99
N THR A 5 -15.90 -6.49 4.20
CA THR A 5 -16.00 -5.10 4.65
C THR A 5 -14.61 -4.47 4.66
N TYR A 6 -14.50 -3.21 4.25
CA TYR A 6 -13.24 -2.45 4.17
C TYR A 6 -13.36 -1.15 4.99
N THR A 7 -12.25 -0.59 5.45
CA THR A 7 -12.20 0.68 6.22
C THR A 7 -11.24 1.67 5.55
N SER A 8 -11.57 2.96 5.60
CA SER A 8 -10.73 4.06 5.14
C SER A 8 -9.79 4.61 6.22
N ALA A 9 -9.72 3.93 7.38
CA ALA A 9 -8.81 4.33 8.45
C ALA A 9 -7.35 4.33 7.93
N PRO A 10 -6.56 5.39 8.19
CA PRO A 10 -5.18 5.44 7.74
C PRO A 10 -4.39 4.30 8.35
N ALA A 11 -3.52 3.67 7.55
CA ALA A 11 -2.60 2.67 8.06
C ALA A 11 -1.70 3.32 9.12
N LYS A 12 -1.55 2.64 10.28
CA LYS A 12 -0.64 3.12 11.32
C LYS A 12 0.78 3.16 10.73
N PRO A 13 1.52 4.27 10.87
CA PRO A 13 2.87 4.36 10.35
C PRO A 13 3.72 3.23 10.97
N GLN A 14 4.31 2.40 10.11
CA GLN A 14 5.18 1.31 10.56
C GLN A 14 6.56 1.88 10.88
N PRO A 15 7.10 1.65 12.09
CA PRO A 15 8.45 2.08 12.42
C PRO A 15 9.46 1.29 11.58
N GLY A 16 10.38 2.00 10.93
CA GLY A 16 11.46 1.40 10.12
C GLY A 16 11.25 1.38 8.61
N VAL A 17 10.20 2.04 8.10
CA VAL A 17 9.97 2.19 6.66
C VAL A 17 11.03 3.13 6.06
N VAL A 18 11.91 2.60 5.21
CA VAL A 18 12.85 3.39 4.42
C VAL A 18 12.09 4.06 3.28
N LEU A 19 12.13 5.39 3.25
CA LEU A 19 11.49 6.17 2.19
C LEU A 19 12.40 6.21 0.95
N PRO A 20 11.82 6.11 -0.25
CA PRO A 20 12.59 6.25 -1.46
C PRO A 20 13.21 7.64 -1.52
N TYR A 21 14.40 7.72 -2.09
CA TYR A 21 15.15 8.95 -2.27
C TYR A 21 15.93 8.87 -3.57
N PHE A 22 16.25 10.02 -4.14
CA PHE A 22 17.15 10.11 -5.28
C PHE A 22 18.20 11.18 -5.04
N THR A 23 19.29 11.11 -5.81
CA THR A 23 20.34 12.11 -5.79
C THR A 23 20.42 12.80 -7.13
N LEU A 24 20.42 14.14 -7.11
CA LEU A 24 20.65 14.97 -8.30
C LEU A 24 21.79 15.94 -7.98
N ASP A 25 22.87 15.87 -8.77
CA ASP A 25 24.09 16.68 -8.57
C ASP A 25 24.69 16.58 -7.16
N GLY A 26 24.61 15.39 -6.53
CA GLY A 26 25.08 15.16 -5.17
C GLY A 26 24.13 15.66 -4.07
N VAL A 27 23.00 16.27 -4.42
CA VAL A 27 21.95 16.67 -3.47
C VAL A 27 20.93 15.55 -3.35
N THR A 28 20.65 15.13 -2.12
CA THR A 28 19.65 14.09 -1.84
C THR A 28 18.26 14.70 -1.64
N PHE A 29 17.26 14.13 -2.31
CA PHE A 29 15.85 14.45 -2.17
C PHE A 29 15.11 13.21 -1.66
N THR A 30 14.50 13.32 -0.48
CA THR A 30 13.76 12.22 0.16
C THR A 30 12.26 12.38 -0.09
N CYS A 31 11.60 11.28 -0.44
CA CYS A 31 10.16 11.25 -0.66
C CYS A 31 9.39 11.14 0.65
N THR A 32 8.10 11.43 0.61
CA THR A 32 7.16 11.27 1.72
C THR A 32 6.57 9.86 1.73
N ASP A 33 6.03 9.43 2.88
CA ASP A 33 5.33 8.15 3.03
C ASP A 33 3.84 8.25 2.63
N GLN A 34 3.41 9.41 2.13
CA GLN A 34 1.99 9.74 1.97
C GLN A 34 1.46 9.46 0.58
N LEU A 35 2.26 8.89 -0.32
CA LEU A 35 1.80 8.58 -1.67
C LEU A 35 0.75 7.47 -1.63
N ALA A 36 -0.49 7.79 -1.97
CA ALA A 36 -1.53 6.78 -2.08
C ALA A 36 -1.30 5.94 -3.35
N LEU A 37 -1.57 4.64 -3.27
CA LEU A 37 -1.51 3.74 -4.43
C LEU A 37 -2.41 4.23 -5.58
N LEU A 38 -3.50 4.93 -5.24
CA LEU A 38 -4.41 5.51 -6.22
C LEU A 38 -3.72 6.60 -7.06
N ASP A 39 -2.97 7.51 -6.43
CA ASP A 39 -2.25 8.60 -7.11
C ASP A 39 -1.20 8.03 -8.08
N LEU A 40 -0.49 6.97 -7.65
CA LEU A 40 0.47 6.28 -8.49
C LEU A 40 -0.21 5.59 -9.69
N SER A 41 -1.39 4.98 -9.47
CA SER A 41 -2.17 4.36 -10.55
C SER A 41 -2.72 5.38 -11.55
N GLU A 42 -3.13 6.55 -11.08
CA GLU A 42 -3.61 7.63 -11.93
C GLU A 42 -2.48 8.20 -12.78
N PHE A 43 -1.32 8.44 -12.18
CA PHE A 43 -0.14 8.89 -12.91
C PHE A 43 0.33 7.85 -13.94
N ALA A 44 0.37 6.57 -13.57
CA ALA A 44 0.71 5.48 -14.49
C ALA A 44 -0.28 5.39 -15.67
N ARG A 45 -1.58 5.63 -15.42
CA ARG A 45 -2.60 5.71 -16.47
C ARG A 45 -2.33 6.89 -17.41
N LEU A 46 -2.04 8.07 -16.88
CA LEU A 46 -1.71 9.25 -17.69
C LEU A 46 -0.48 8.99 -18.55
N ALA A 47 0.60 8.46 -17.97
CA ALA A 47 1.81 8.09 -18.70
C ALA A 47 1.52 7.07 -19.82
N SER A 48 0.71 6.04 -19.54
CA SER A 48 0.31 5.02 -20.52
C SER A 48 -0.56 5.55 -21.66
N GLN A 49 -1.25 6.68 -21.45
CA GLN A 49 -2.06 7.35 -22.46
C GLN A 49 -1.23 8.27 -23.37
N GLY A 50 0.09 8.27 -23.21
CA GLY A 50 0.98 9.13 -23.98
C GLY A 50 0.93 10.57 -23.49
N LEU A 51 0.94 10.78 -22.17
CA LEU A 51 1.09 12.10 -21.57
C LEU A 51 2.26 12.81 -22.26
N ASP A 52 1.94 13.87 -23.00
CA ASP A 52 2.94 14.68 -23.65
C ASP A 52 3.59 15.58 -22.59
N SER A 53 4.83 15.28 -22.24
CA SER A 53 5.61 16.02 -21.24
C SER A 53 5.90 17.47 -21.64
N ASP A 54 5.70 17.82 -22.91
CA ASP A 54 5.85 19.18 -23.42
C ASP A 54 4.51 19.94 -23.47
N SER A 55 3.40 19.23 -23.26
CA SER A 55 2.08 19.86 -23.17
C SER A 55 1.88 20.55 -21.80
N PRO A 56 1.13 21.65 -21.72
CA PRO A 56 0.82 22.31 -20.45
C PRO A 56 0.20 21.36 -19.41
N ASP A 57 -0.70 20.47 -19.86
CA ASP A 57 -1.38 19.50 -19.01
C ASP A 57 -0.41 18.43 -18.49
N GLY A 58 0.52 17.95 -19.34
CA GLY A 58 1.56 17.02 -18.93
C GLY A 58 2.52 17.60 -17.90
N ILE A 59 2.95 18.84 -18.11
CA ILE A 59 3.80 19.56 -17.16
C ILE A 59 3.08 19.78 -15.83
N ALA A 60 1.78 20.10 -15.85
CA ALA A 60 0.99 20.26 -14.64
C ALA A 60 0.87 18.94 -13.87
N ALA A 61 0.53 17.84 -14.55
CA ALA A 61 0.43 16.51 -13.95
C ALA A 61 1.76 16.04 -13.33
N ILE A 62 2.88 16.26 -14.03
CA ILE A 62 4.22 15.99 -13.49
C ILE A 62 4.47 16.81 -12.22
N GLY A 63 4.09 18.10 -12.23
CA GLY A 63 4.25 18.99 -11.09
C GLY A 63 3.43 18.56 -9.88
N GLU A 64 2.18 18.14 -10.08
CA GLU A 64 1.30 17.62 -9.03
C GLU A 64 1.85 16.33 -8.43
N PHE A 65 2.29 15.40 -9.29
CA PHE A 65 2.89 14.14 -8.86
C PHE A 65 4.16 14.34 -8.03
N LEU A 66 5.09 15.18 -8.50
CA LEU A 66 6.31 15.48 -7.76
C LEU A 66 6.01 16.20 -6.44
N THR A 67 4.98 17.04 -6.38
CA THR A 67 4.55 17.69 -5.14
C THR A 67 4.00 16.65 -4.15
N ALA A 68 3.19 15.71 -4.61
CA ALA A 68 2.64 14.63 -3.78
C ALA A 68 3.75 13.72 -3.24
N ILE A 69 4.73 13.36 -4.07
CA ILE A 69 5.83 12.48 -3.65
C ILE A 69 6.81 13.17 -2.73
N LEU A 70 7.29 14.36 -3.08
CA LEU A 70 8.36 15.03 -2.33
C LEU A 70 7.83 15.83 -1.14
N GLY A 71 6.55 16.21 -1.17
CA GLY A 71 5.98 17.21 -0.28
C GLY A 71 6.44 18.64 -0.65
N ASP A 72 5.69 19.63 -0.16
CA ASP A 72 5.86 21.04 -0.56
C ASP A 72 7.30 21.56 -0.39
N VAL A 73 7.91 21.29 0.77
CA VAL A 73 9.23 21.84 1.12
C VAL A 73 10.32 21.25 0.22
N THR A 74 10.34 19.93 0.05
CA THR A 74 11.35 19.24 -0.76
C THR A 74 11.15 19.53 -2.24
N TYR A 75 9.89 19.60 -2.71
CA TYR A 75 9.58 19.96 -4.09
C TYR A 75 10.05 21.38 -4.43
N GLN A 76 9.84 22.37 -3.55
CA GLN A 76 10.33 23.73 -3.78
C GLN A 76 11.87 23.80 -3.84
N ARG A 77 12.57 22.99 -3.03
CA ARG A 77 14.02 22.84 -3.12
C ARG A 77 14.45 22.21 -4.44
N PHE A 78 13.77 21.14 -4.86
CA PHE A 78 14.01 20.47 -6.14
C PHE A 78 13.79 21.40 -7.33
N ARG A 79 12.69 22.14 -7.37
CA ARG A 79 12.41 23.14 -8.42
C ARG A 79 13.49 24.21 -8.50
N ARG A 80 13.94 24.70 -7.34
CA ARG A 80 15.00 25.71 -7.28
C ARG A 80 16.30 25.16 -7.83
N HIS A 81 16.66 23.93 -7.44
CA HIS A 81 17.83 23.21 -7.94
C HIS A 81 17.76 23.06 -9.46
N CYS A 82 16.65 22.55 -9.99
CA CYS A 82 16.46 22.37 -11.43
C CYS A 82 16.58 23.68 -12.21
N ARG A 83 16.01 24.77 -11.68
CA ARG A 83 16.12 26.10 -12.30
C ARG A 83 17.53 26.67 -12.28
N GLN A 84 18.26 26.47 -11.19
CA GLN A 84 19.64 26.95 -11.04
C GLN A 84 20.60 26.20 -11.97
N HIS A 85 20.43 24.89 -12.08
CA HIS A 85 21.30 24.02 -12.86
C HIS A 85 20.82 23.79 -14.30
N LYS A 86 19.67 24.37 -14.68
CA LYS A 86 19.01 24.16 -15.98
C LYS A 86 18.89 22.67 -16.31
N THR A 87 18.42 21.90 -15.32
CA THR A 87 18.24 20.45 -15.46
C THR A 87 17.34 20.16 -16.65
N ASP A 88 17.77 19.22 -17.48
CA ASP A 88 17.07 18.85 -18.69
C ASP A 88 15.75 18.11 -18.38
N GLY A 89 14.76 18.27 -19.26
CA GLY A 89 13.45 17.66 -19.13
C GLY A 89 13.52 16.13 -19.09
N GLU A 90 14.38 15.52 -19.92
CA GLU A 90 14.57 14.07 -19.95
C GLU A 90 15.09 13.53 -18.61
N THR A 91 15.97 14.29 -17.93
CA THR A 91 16.47 13.93 -16.60
C THR A 91 15.33 13.91 -15.57
N ILE A 92 14.42 14.89 -15.63
CA ILE A 92 13.28 14.96 -14.73
C ILE A 92 12.34 13.77 -14.96
N VAL A 93 12.06 13.45 -16.22
CA VAL A 93 11.22 12.29 -16.59
C VAL A 93 11.85 10.98 -16.14
N ALA A 94 13.18 10.83 -16.30
CA ALA A 94 13.91 9.65 -15.82
C ALA A 94 13.80 9.48 -14.30
N ILE A 95 14.00 10.55 -13.52
CA ILE A 95 13.83 10.54 -12.06
C ILE A 95 12.42 10.08 -11.67
N ILE A 96 11.40 10.57 -12.38
CA ILE A 96 10.00 10.16 -12.13
C ILE A 96 9.81 8.67 -12.42
N GLY A 97 10.37 8.15 -13.51
CA GLY A 97 10.34 6.72 -13.84
C GLY A 97 10.93 5.85 -12.75
N ASP A 98 12.13 6.21 -12.27
CA ASP A 98 12.82 5.49 -11.19
C ASP A 98 12.00 5.52 -9.89
N LEU A 99 11.43 6.68 -9.54
CA LEU A 99 10.58 6.82 -8.36
C LEU A 99 9.34 5.92 -8.44
N ILE A 100 8.66 5.88 -9.59
CA ILE A 100 7.49 5.00 -9.78
C ILE A 100 7.89 3.54 -9.59
N GLN A 101 9.04 3.14 -10.14
CA GLN A 101 9.55 1.79 -9.97
C GLN A 101 9.81 1.48 -8.49
N ASP A 102 10.48 2.37 -7.75
CA ASP A 102 10.76 2.21 -6.32
C ASP A 102 9.49 2.10 -5.47
N PHE A 103 8.47 2.93 -5.76
CA PHE A 103 7.19 2.87 -5.07
C PHE A 103 6.39 1.61 -5.44
N SER A 104 6.44 1.17 -6.70
CA SER A 104 5.76 -0.05 -7.15
C SER A 104 6.41 -1.34 -6.63
N ALA A 105 7.73 -1.31 -6.38
CA ALA A 105 8.50 -2.44 -5.88
C ALA A 105 8.34 -2.65 -4.37
N ARG A 106 7.67 -1.74 -3.63
CA ARG A 106 7.41 -1.93 -2.20
C ARG A 106 6.56 -3.19 -1.99
N PRO A 107 7.05 -4.18 -1.21
CA PRO A 107 6.21 -5.28 -0.78
C PRO A 107 5.05 -4.69 0.02
N THR A 108 3.82 -4.90 -0.45
CA THR A 108 2.62 -4.67 0.35
C THR A 108 2.70 -5.61 1.54
N SER A 109 3.26 -5.14 2.65
CA SER A 109 3.48 -5.97 3.82
C SER A 109 2.13 -6.51 4.28
N ARG A 110 2.07 -7.83 4.44
CA ARG A 110 0.88 -8.56 4.86
C ARG A 110 0.39 -7.97 6.19
N PRO A 111 -0.90 -7.65 6.36
CA PRO A 111 -1.40 -7.32 7.69
C PRO A 111 -1.17 -8.53 8.60
N SER A 112 -0.22 -8.39 9.53
CA SER A 112 -0.11 -9.27 10.70
C SER A 112 -1.19 -8.86 11.69
N ASP A 113 -2.42 -9.27 11.39
CA ASP A 113 -3.43 -9.52 12.41
C ASP A 113 -4.49 -10.45 11.80
N SER A 114 -4.17 -11.73 11.80
CA SER A 114 -5.19 -12.76 11.95
C SER A 114 -5.08 -13.27 13.38
N SER A 115 -6.05 -12.82 14.17
CA SER A 115 -6.30 -13.16 15.56
C SER A 115 -6.35 -14.68 15.78
N ASP A 116 -5.64 -15.10 16.83
CA ASP A 116 -5.76 -16.33 17.62
C ASP A 116 -6.02 -17.66 16.89
N GLY A 117 -4.93 -18.35 16.57
CA GLY A 117 -4.95 -19.81 16.68
C GLY A 117 -5.02 -20.21 18.17
N PRO A 118 -5.81 -21.21 18.56
CA PRO A 118 -5.96 -21.61 19.96
C PRO A 118 -4.58 -21.98 20.57
N PRO A 119 -4.37 -21.76 21.89
CA PRO A 119 -3.09 -22.03 22.52
C PRO A 119 -2.70 -23.49 22.28
N SER A 120 -1.49 -23.70 21.76
CA SER A 120 -0.85 -25.00 21.67
C SER A 120 -0.67 -25.56 23.08
N THR A 121 -1.63 -26.35 23.53
CA THR A 121 -1.42 -27.23 24.68
C THR A 121 -0.35 -28.23 24.29
N GLU A 122 0.76 -28.24 25.05
CA GLU A 122 1.76 -29.30 25.00
C GLU A 122 1.09 -30.62 25.43
N GLY A 123 0.46 -31.30 24.48
CA GLY A 123 -0.16 -32.61 24.66
C GLY A 123 0.72 -33.66 24.02
N THR A 124 1.41 -34.45 24.85
CA THR A 124 2.21 -35.60 24.46
C THR A 124 1.44 -36.51 23.52
N ALA A 125 1.92 -36.67 22.28
CA ALA A 125 1.32 -37.59 21.31
C ALA A 125 1.51 -39.04 21.80
N ARG A 126 0.47 -39.61 22.40
CA ARG A 126 0.40 -41.04 22.72
C ARG A 126 -0.29 -41.73 21.54
N VAL A 127 0.48 -42.44 20.73
CA VAL A 127 -0.01 -43.32 19.68
C VAL A 127 -0.78 -44.46 20.35
N VAL A 128 -2.10 -44.52 20.16
CA VAL A 128 -2.93 -45.64 20.60
C VAL A 128 -3.28 -46.49 19.38
N SER A 129 -2.75 -47.71 19.38
CA SER A 129 -3.02 -48.75 18.39
C SER A 129 -4.51 -49.09 18.38
N LEU A 130 -5.13 -49.07 17.20
CA LEU A 130 -6.53 -49.40 17.01
C LEU A 130 -6.74 -50.91 17.13
N SER A 131 -7.36 -51.33 18.23
CA SER A 131 -7.97 -52.65 18.36
C SER A 131 -9.31 -52.53 19.07
N ARG A 132 -10.36 -52.36 18.24
CA ARG A 132 -11.79 -52.56 18.52
C ARG A 132 -12.42 -51.65 19.58
N GLY A 133 -13.33 -50.78 19.14
CA GLY A 133 -14.30 -50.13 20.01
C GLY A 133 -15.05 -48.99 19.33
N THR A 134 -16.34 -49.19 19.09
CA THR A 134 -17.31 -48.21 18.59
C THR A 134 -17.29 -46.93 19.44
N VAL A 135 -17.36 -45.76 18.80
CA VAL A 135 -17.63 -44.48 19.48
C VAL A 135 -18.88 -43.86 18.86
N GLU A 136 -19.81 -43.57 19.75
CA GLU A 136 -21.18 -43.08 19.55
C GLU A 136 -21.18 -41.54 19.44
N GLU A 137 -21.97 -40.99 18.52
CA GLU A 137 -22.17 -39.54 18.35
C GLU A 137 -23.12 -38.97 19.42
N VAL A 138 -22.89 -37.75 19.88
CA VAL A 138 -23.93 -36.91 20.51
C VAL A 138 -23.90 -35.49 19.93
N PRO A 139 -25.01 -34.99 19.36
CA PRO A 139 -25.14 -33.63 18.84
C PRO A 139 -25.54 -32.64 19.94
N ALA A 140 -25.10 -31.40 19.83
CA ALA A 140 -25.62 -30.29 20.63
C ALA A 140 -26.29 -29.26 19.71
N GLU A 141 -27.60 -29.41 19.53
CA GLU A 141 -28.49 -28.36 19.03
C GLU A 141 -28.70 -27.27 20.11
N THR A 142 -29.22 -26.13 19.65
CA THR A 142 -29.76 -24.94 20.35
C THR A 142 -28.75 -23.86 20.75
N VAL A 143 -28.79 -22.71 20.06
CA VAL A 143 -29.50 -21.49 20.52
C VAL A 143 -29.79 -20.56 19.32
N THR A 144 -31.08 -20.29 19.13
CA THR A 144 -31.71 -19.29 18.27
C THR A 144 -31.48 -17.88 18.79
N ALA A 145 -31.05 -16.94 17.95
CA ALA A 145 -31.34 -15.50 18.10
C ALA A 145 -31.08 -14.75 16.79
N GLU A 146 -32.16 -14.46 16.06
CA GLU A 146 -32.18 -13.40 15.04
C GLU A 146 -32.00 -12.03 15.70
N PRO A 147 -31.43 -11.05 14.99
CA PRO A 147 -32.02 -9.72 15.06
C PRO A 147 -32.30 -9.10 13.68
N GLU A 148 -33.60 -8.89 13.47
CA GLU A 148 -34.28 -7.73 12.89
C GLU A 148 -33.60 -6.94 11.75
N LEU A 149 -34.15 -7.10 10.55
CA LEU A 149 -33.80 -6.39 9.32
C LEU A 149 -34.41 -4.97 9.33
N VAL A 150 -33.59 -3.93 9.54
CA VAL A 150 -34.04 -2.53 9.35
C VAL A 150 -34.30 -2.26 7.86
N ARG A 151 -35.57 -2.01 7.51
CA ARG A 151 -35.98 -1.59 6.16
C ARG A 151 -35.90 -0.06 6.06
N TYR A 152 -35.11 0.45 5.12
CA TYR A 152 -35.21 1.83 4.67
C TYR A 152 -36.31 1.92 3.60
N GLY A 153 -37.33 2.73 3.89
CA GLY A 153 -38.28 3.26 2.90
C GLY A 153 -37.79 4.58 2.33
#